data_AF-A0A915KS70-F1
#
_entry.id   AF-A0A915KS70-F1
#
_cell.length_a   1.000
_cell.length_b   1.000
_cell.length_c   1.000
_cell.angle_alpha   90.00
_cell.angle_beta   90.00
_cell.angle_gamma   90.00
#
_symmetry.space_group_name_H-M   'P 1'
#
loop_
_entity.id
_entity.type
_entity.pdbx_description
1 polymer ?
#
loop_
_entity_poly.entity_id
_entity_poly.type
_entity_poly.pdbx_seq_one_letter_code
_entity_poly.pdbx_strand_id
1 'polypeptide(L)' 'MIIIPRRAHFSCIKKKIDFKFDVLSASLGYNNFIDFKELIDPEKGLINKDNVIFQVWITVSEIQM' A
#
# COMPACT_ATOMS: atom_id res chain seq x y z
N MET A 1 3.74 1.76 1.63
CA MET A 1 2.69 1.40 0.65
C MET A 1 1.61 2.47 0.65
N ILE A 2 1.12 2.85 -0.53
CA ILE A 2 0.13 3.88 -0.77
C ILE A 2 -0.94 3.33 -1.70
N ILE A 3 -2.23 3.52 -1.40
CA ILE A 3 -3.31 3.41 -2.39
C ILE A 3 -3.56 4.80 -2.97
N ILE A 4 -3.50 4.89 -4.29
CA ILE A 4 -3.71 6.15 -5.02
C ILE A 4 -5.13 6.16 -5.56
N PRO A 5 -6.02 7.03 -5.07
CA PRO A 5 -7.32 7.23 -5.68
C PRO A 5 -7.16 7.88 -7.05
N ARG A 6 -8.06 7.53 -7.97
CA ARG A 6 -7.96 8.02 -9.36
C ARG A 6 -8.40 9.48 -9.53
N ARG A 7 -9.18 10.02 -8.58
CA ARG A 7 -9.65 11.42 -8.62
C ARG A 7 -8.93 12.23 -7.55
N ALA A 8 -8.45 13.42 -7.94
CA ALA A 8 -7.62 14.28 -7.11
C ALA A 8 -8.29 14.81 -5.82
N HIS A 9 -9.63 14.73 -5.71
CA HIS A 9 -10.35 15.13 -4.50
C HIS A 9 -10.38 14.06 -3.41
N PHE A 10 -9.94 12.83 -3.69
CA PHE A 10 -9.87 11.76 -2.71
C PHE A 10 -8.48 11.67 -2.07
N SER A 11 -8.46 11.39 -0.78
CA SER A 11 -7.22 11.24 -0.01
C SER A 11 -6.54 9.89 -0.26
N CYS A 12 -5.22 9.91 -0.44
CA CYS A 12 -4.42 8.69 -0.49
C CYS A 12 -4.32 8.03 0.88
N ILE A 13 -4.41 6.71 0.95
CA ILE A 13 -4.09 5.95 2.16
C ILE A 13 -2.61 5.59 2.13
N LYS A 14 -1.83 6.05 3.11
CA LYS A 14 -0.37 5.85 3.16
C LYS A 14 -0.01 5.13 4.46
N LYS A 15 0.78 4.06 4.37
CA LYS A 15 1.45 3.45 5.54
C LYS A 15 2.93 3.22 5.28
N LYS A 16 3.76 3.53 6.27
CA LYS A 16 5.20 3.29 6.28
C LYS A 16 5.51 2.09 7.17
N ILE A 17 6.37 1.20 6.68
CA ILE A 17 6.90 0.09 7.44
C ILE A 17 8.41 0.07 7.27
N ASP A 18 9.11 -0.08 8.39
CA ASP A 18 10.55 -0.29 8.43
C ASP A 18 10.79 -1.76 8.79
N PHE A 19 11.69 -2.42 8.09
CA PHE A 19 11.89 -3.86 8.24
C PHE A 19 13.29 -4.29 7.85
N LYS A 20 13.83 -5.25 8.60
CA LYS A 20 15.07 -5.92 8.25
C LYS A 20 14.73 -7.17 7.44
N PHE A 21 15.05 -7.14 6.16
CA PHE A 21 14.93 -8.31 5.30
C PHE A 21 16.06 -9.30 5.59
N ASP A 22 15.73 -10.57 5.70
CA ASP A 22 16.67 -11.68 5.80
C ASP A 22 16.14 -12.89 5.01
N VAL A 23 16.89 -14.00 5.01
CA VAL A 23 16.56 -15.21 4.25
C VAL A 23 15.22 -15.84 4.70
N LEU A 24 14.81 -15.63 5.95
CA LEU A 24 13.55 -16.13 6.50
C LEU A 24 12.39 -15.15 6.28
N SER A 25 12.69 -13.91 5.91
CA SER A 25 11.77 -12.79 5.92
C SER A 25 11.72 -12.10 4.55
N ALA A 26 11.46 -12.87 3.50
CA ALA A 26 11.51 -12.41 2.11
C ALA A 26 10.36 -11.44 1.74
N SER A 27 9.32 -11.35 2.55
CA SER A 27 8.14 -10.53 2.28
C SER A 27 7.75 -9.66 3.48
N LEU A 28 7.22 -8.50 3.18
CA LEU A 28 6.73 -7.54 4.16
C LEU A 28 5.45 -6.89 3.67
N GLY A 29 4.50 -6.68 4.58
CA GLY A 29 3.26 -5.99 4.26
C GLY A 29 2.40 -5.77 5.49
N TYR A 30 1.12 -5.52 5.25
CA TYR A 30 0.11 -5.42 6.29
C TYR A 30 -0.97 -6.45 6.01
N ASN A 31 -1.26 -7.32 6.98
CA ASN A 31 -2.39 -8.24 6.89
C ASN A 31 -3.71 -7.46 6.73
N ASN A 32 -3.81 -6.31 7.42
CA ASN A 32 -4.94 -5.39 7.33
C ASN A 32 -4.45 -4.00 6.88
N PHE A 33 -4.19 -3.86 5.57
CA PHE A 33 -3.79 -2.56 5.03
C PHE A 33 -4.95 -1.56 5.04
N ILE A 34 -6.10 -1.97 4.53
CA ILE A 34 -7.36 -1.24 4.42
C ILE A 34 -8.51 -2.24 4.64
N ASP A 35 -9.64 -1.78 5.18
CA ASP A 35 -10.85 -2.62 5.22
C ASP A 35 -11.34 -2.90 3.79
N PHE A 36 -11.74 -4.14 3.51
CA PHE A 36 -12.18 -4.52 2.17
C PHE A 36 -13.45 -3.77 1.75
N LYS A 37 -14.39 -3.54 2.67
CA LYS A 37 -15.61 -2.75 2.40
C LYS A 37 -15.27 -1.31 2.07
N GLU A 38 -14.26 -0.76 2.72
CA GLU A 38 -13.75 0.58 2.42
C GLU A 38 -13.07 0.64 1.04
N LEU A 39 -12.33 -0.40 0.66
CA LEU A 39 -11.66 -0.45 -0.65
C LEU A 39 -12.65 -0.47 -1.82
N ILE A 40 -13.73 -1.22 -1.70
CA ILE A 40 -14.73 -1.41 -2.76
C ILE A 40 -15.80 -0.33 -2.78
N ASP A 41 -15.81 0.59 -1.80
CA ASP A 41 -16.76 1.69 -1.75
C ASP A 41 -16.51 2.67 -2.93
N PRO A 42 -17.43 2.75 -3.91
CA PRO A 42 -17.24 3.63 -5.07
C PRO A 42 -17.19 5.10 -4.67
N GLU A 43 -17.79 5.48 -3.54
CA GLU A 43 -17.78 6.86 -3.03
C GLU A 43 -16.42 7.27 -2.46
N LYS A 44 -15.50 6.32 -2.24
CA LYS A 44 -14.13 6.61 -1.80
C LYS A 44 -13.13 6.75 -2.95
N GLY A 45 -13.53 6.37 -4.17
CA GLY A 45 -12.72 6.51 -5.39
C GLY A 45 -11.40 5.75 -5.41
N LEU A 46 -11.26 4.72 -4.55
CA LEU A 46 -10.08 3.86 -4.44
C LEU A 46 -10.09 2.72 -5.48
N ILE A 47 -11.29 2.32 -5.93
CA ILE A 47 -11.51 1.33 -6.99
C ILE A 47 -12.15 2.00 -8.20
N ASN A 48 -11.76 1.59 -9.41
CA ASN A 48 -12.42 2.03 -10.64
C ASN A 48 -12.39 0.93 -11.70
N LYS A 49 -13.54 0.58 -12.27
CA LYS A 49 -13.67 -0.54 -13.22
C LYS A 49 -13.01 -1.81 -12.70
N ASP A 50 -13.22 -2.11 -11.42
CA ASP A 50 -12.60 -3.26 -10.73
C ASP A 50 -11.07 -3.25 -10.68
N ASN A 51 -10.45 -2.07 -10.86
CA ASN A 51 -9.00 -1.88 -10.76
C ASN A 51 -8.65 -0.98 -9.58
N VAL A 52 -7.57 -1.33 -8.87
CA VAL A 52 -6.98 -0.56 -7.77
C VAL A 52 -5.51 -0.31 -8.07
N ILE A 53 -5.00 0.88 -7.78
CA ILE A 53 -3.59 1.24 -7.97
C ILE A 53 -2.88 1.29 -6.63
N PHE A 54 -1.84 0.46 -6.49
CA PHE A 54 -0.94 0.47 -5.35
C PHE A 54 0.41 1.06 -5.76
N GLN A 55 0.99 1.88 -4.90
CA GLN A 55 2.34 2.41 -5.07
C GLN A 55 3.17 2.12 -3.82
N VAL A 56 4.42 1.69 -4.01
CA VAL A 56 5.37 1.45 -2.92
C VAL A 56 6.64 2.26 -3.19
N TRP A 57 7.10 2.93 -2.15
CA TRP A 57 8.37 3.65 -2.14
C TRP A 57 9.28 2.89 -1.18
N ILE A 58 10.47 2.51 -1.65
CA ILE A 58 11.43 1.71 -0.89
C ILE A 58 12.71 2.50 -0.78
N THR A 59 13.22 2.62 0.45
CA THR A 59 14.56 3.13 0.73
C THR A 59 15.32 2.02 1.44
N VAL A 60 16.46 1.61 0.89
CA VAL A 60 17.35 0.64 1.53
C VAL A 60 18.43 1.42 2.26
N SER A 61 18.47 1.34 3.58
CA SER A 61 19.40 2.10 4.42
C SER A 61 20.78 1.44 4.48
N GLU A 62 20.84 0.12 4.68
CA GLU A 62 22.08 -0.64 4.83
C GLU A 62 21.89 -2.04 4.25
N ILE A 63 22.92 -2.56 3.58
CA ILE A 63 23.00 -3.93 3.09
C ILE A 63 24.10 -4.62 3.89
N GLN A 64 23.73 -5.58 4.73
CA GLN A 64 24.71 -6.44 5.40
C GLN A 64 25.05 -7.59 4.44
N MET A 65 26.26 -7.54 3.88
CA MET A 65 26.86 -8.61 3.07
C MET A 65 27.57 -9.62 3.96
#